data_AF-A0AAW1HYL4-F1
#
_entry.id   AF-A0AAW1HYL4-F1
#
_cell.length_a   1.000
_cell.length_b   1.000
_cell.length_c   1.000
_cell.angle_alpha   90.00
_cell.angle_beta   90.00
_cell.angle_gamma   90.00
#
_symmetry.space_group_name_H-M   'P 1'
#
loop_
_entity.id
_entity.type
_entity.pdbx_description
1 polymer ?
#
loop_
_entity_poly.entity_id
_entity_poly.type
_entity_poly.pdbx_seq_one_letter_code
_entity_poly.pdbx_strand_id
1 'polypeptide(L)'
;MGMYEWTSVLNNRRPTSIWKQNIQDLEKNSVTSLKTLINLGSEVYAQEEVPDTRYIFVDVGFGFHVEFTLSEAINFISAKEQWLAK
;
A
#
# COMPACT_ATOMS: atom_id res chain seq x y z
N MET A 1 0.00 32.90 -8.44
CA MET A 1 -0.87 31.91 -7.75
C MET A 1 -1.02 30.72 -8.67
N GLY A 2 0.06 29.94 -8.80
CA GLY A 2 0.26 29.03 -9.92
C GLY A 2 0.31 27.60 -9.43
N MET A 3 -0.54 26.75 -10.02
CA MET A 3 -0.41 25.35 -10.46
C MET A 3 0.55 24.35 -9.80
N TYR A 4 1.56 24.78 -9.05
CA TYR A 4 2.60 23.98 -8.42
C TYR A 4 2.23 23.47 -7.01
N GLU A 5 1.18 24.02 -6.37
CA GLU A 5 0.74 23.52 -5.05
C GLU A 5 -0.06 22.21 -5.17
N TRP A 6 -0.82 22.02 -6.27
CA TRP A 6 -1.70 20.86 -6.44
C TRP A 6 -0.97 19.57 -6.87
N THR A 7 0.21 19.65 -7.48
CA THR A 7 1.02 18.45 -7.79
C THR A 7 1.70 17.86 -6.55
N SER A 8 1.82 18.63 -5.48
CA SER A 8 2.43 18.18 -4.22
C SER A 8 1.48 17.29 -3.40
N VAL A 9 0.17 17.55 -3.48
CA VAL A 9 -0.88 16.80 -2.75
C VAL A 9 -1.08 15.40 -3.35
N LEU A 10 -0.92 15.25 -4.67
CA LEU A 10 -1.05 13.96 -5.37
C LEU A 10 0.20 13.08 -5.28
N ASN A 11 1.31 13.64 -4.79
CA ASN A 11 2.57 12.93 -4.63
C ASN A 11 2.74 12.43 -3.19
N ASN A 12 1.65 11.95 -2.58
CA ASN A 12 1.68 11.27 -1.29
C ASN A 12 2.32 9.88 -1.46
N ARG A 13 3.61 9.86 -1.85
CA ARG A 13 4.47 8.69 -1.75
C ARG A 13 4.73 8.47 -0.27
N ARG A 14 3.75 7.87 0.42
CA ARG A 14 3.97 7.34 1.76
C ARG A 14 5.29 6.54 1.73
N PRO A 15 6.19 6.77 2.70
CA PRO A 15 7.47 6.07 2.74
C PRO A 15 7.26 4.56 2.60
N THR A 16 8.05 3.90 1.75
CA THR A 16 8.03 2.43 1.58
C THR A 16 8.19 1.70 2.91
N SER A 17 8.90 2.30 3.86
CA SER A 17 9.05 1.81 5.23
C SER A 17 7.73 1.66 5.99
N ILE A 18 6.77 2.58 5.81
CA ILE A 18 5.46 2.50 6.46
C ILE A 18 4.65 1.33 5.90
N TRP A 19 4.67 1.15 4.58
CA TRP A 19 3.96 0.05 3.92
C TRP A 19 4.52 -1.31 4.33
N LYS A 20 5.84 -1.42 4.35
CA LYS A 20 6.54 -2.63 4.81
C LYS A 20 6.18 -2.97 6.25
N GLN A 21 6.17 -1.97 7.14
CA GLN A 21 5.77 -2.16 8.54
C GLN A 21 4.32 -2.65 8.67
N ASN A 22 3.38 -2.03 7.96
CA ASN A 22 1.97 -2.44 8.00
C ASN A 22 1.77 -3.89 7.54
N ILE A 23 2.45 -4.30 6.46
CA ILE A 23 2.38 -5.68 5.95
C ILE A 23 2.98 -6.66 6.96
N GLN A 24 4.10 -6.30 7.58
CA GLN A 24 4.72 -7.10 8.64
C GLN A 24 3.83 -7.24 9.87
N ASP A 25 3.10 -6.19 10.23
CA ASP A 25 2.16 -6.23 11.36
C ASP A 25 0.94 -7.10 11.04
N LEU A 26 0.45 -7.08 9.80
CA LEU A 26 -0.60 -8.00 9.35
C LEU A 26 -0.14 -9.46 9.42
N GLU A 27 1.09 -9.73 8.95
CA GLU A 27 1.69 -11.07 8.97
C GLU A 27 1.90 -11.58 10.40
N LYS A 28 2.50 -10.76 11.28
CA LYS A 28 2.77 -11.12 12.69
C LYS A 28 1.51 -11.39 13.48
N ASN A 29 0.47 -10.59 13.28
CA ASN A 29 -0.79 -10.74 14.02
C ASN A 29 -1.67 -11.85 13.44
N SER A 30 -1.25 -12.53 12.36
CA SER A 30 -2.02 -13.57 11.66
C SER A 30 -3.47 -13.12 11.41
N VAL A 31 -3.63 -11.83 11.10
CA VAL A 31 -4.94 -11.25 10.81
C VAL A 31 -5.43 -11.94 9.56
N THR A 32 -6.57 -12.63 9.64
CA THR A 32 -7.21 -13.32 8.51
C THR A 32 -8.40 -12.53 7.95
N SER A 33 -8.95 -11.62 8.75
CA SER A 33 -10.01 -10.69 8.37
C SER A 33 -9.71 -9.31 8.93
N LEU A 34 -9.87 -8.25 8.13
CA LEU A 34 -9.58 -6.88 8.55
C LEU A 34 -10.80 -5.98 8.39
N LYS A 35 -11.34 -5.50 9.51
CA LYS A 35 -12.33 -4.43 9.50
C LYS A 35 -11.61 -3.09 9.38
N THR A 36 -11.85 -2.37 8.28
CA THR A 36 -11.12 -1.14 7.97
C THR A 36 -12.07 -0.02 7.56
N LEU A 37 -11.64 1.21 7.84
CA LEU A 37 -12.31 2.42 7.36
C LEU A 37 -11.55 2.92 6.12
N ILE A 38 -12.15 2.73 4.95
CA ILE A 38 -11.56 3.06 3.66
C ILE A 38 -11.98 4.48 3.28
N ASN A 39 -11.01 5.33 2.98
CA ASN A 39 -11.27 6.65 2.41
C ASN A 39 -11.54 6.49 0.91
N LEU A 40 -12.74 6.86 0.47
CA LEU A 40 -13.18 6.81 -0.93
C LEU A 40 -12.87 8.10 -1.71
N GLY A 41 -12.38 9.13 -1.02
CA GLY A 41 -12.10 10.47 -1.54
C GLY A 41 -12.91 11.55 -0.81
N SER A 42 -12.43 12.79 -0.85
CA SER A 42 -13.12 13.98 -0.29
C SER A 42 -13.60 13.82 1.16
N GLU A 43 -12.79 13.17 2.01
CA GLU A 43 -13.14 12.86 3.40
C GLU A 43 -14.39 11.99 3.57
N VAL A 44 -14.77 11.23 2.54
CA VAL A 44 -15.84 10.23 2.60
C VAL A 44 -15.22 8.88 2.94
N TYR A 45 -15.75 8.25 3.98
CA TYR A 45 -15.23 7.01 4.54
C TYR A 45 -16.28 5.90 4.48
N ALA A 46 -15.90 4.72 4.01
CA ALA A 46 -16.70 3.50 4.02
C ALA A 46 -16.12 2.50 5.03
N GLN A 47 -16.97 1.90 5.85
CA GLN A 47 -16.57 0.85 6.77
C GLN A 47 -16.82 -0.50 6.12
N GLU A 48 -15.73 -1.24 5.89
CA GLU A 48 -15.80 -2.52 5.19
C GLU A 48 -15.01 -3.59 5.94
N GLU A 49 -15.39 -4.84 5.71
CA GLU A 49 -14.68 -6.00 6.21
C GLU A 49 -13.97 -6.68 5.04
N VAL A 50 -12.65 -6.79 5.15
CA VAL A 50 -11.82 -7.56 4.22
C VAL A 50 -11.82 -9.00 4.72
N PRO A 51 -12.43 -9.96 4.00
CA PRO A 51 -12.60 -11.33 4.47
C PRO A 51 -11.32 -12.18 4.33
N ASP A 52 -10.36 -11.73 3.51
CA ASP A 52 -9.07 -12.39 3.32
C ASP A 52 -7.95 -11.36 3.14
N THR A 53 -6.98 -11.43 4.03
CA THR A 53 -5.81 -10.54 4.11
C THR A 53 -4.52 -11.24 3.69
N ARG A 54 -4.58 -12.49 3.22
CA ARG A 54 -3.39 -13.26 2.81
C ARG A 54 -2.76 -12.72 1.54
N TYR A 55 -3.56 -12.04 0.72
CA TYR A 55 -3.17 -11.52 -0.58
C TYR A 55 -3.37 -10.01 -0.66
N ILE A 56 -2.46 -9.34 -1.33
CA ILE A 56 -2.54 -7.91 -1.61
C ILE A 56 -2.18 -7.64 -3.06
N PHE A 57 -2.83 -6.65 -3.66
CA PHE A 57 -2.47 -6.15 -4.98
C PHE A 57 -1.38 -5.10 -4.87
N VAL A 58 -0.28 -5.33 -5.58
CA VAL A 58 0.83 -4.38 -5.65
C VAL A 58 0.93 -3.84 -7.07
N ASP A 59 1.00 -2.52 -7.18
CA ASP A 59 1.31 -1.83 -8.44
C ASP A 59 2.79 -2.06 -8.79
N VAL A 60 3.01 -2.76 -9.90
CA VAL A 60 4.36 -3.05 -10.45
C VAL A 60 4.76 -2.09 -11.56
N GLY A 61 3.89 -1.16 -11.94
CA GLY A 61 4.08 -0.17 -13.00
C GLY A 61 3.24 -0.43 -14.25
N PHE A 62 3.19 0.55 -15.15
CA PHE A 62 2.47 0.50 -16.44
C PHE A 62 0.98 0.13 -16.33
N GLY A 63 0.34 0.42 -15.19
CA GLY A 63 -1.06 0.10 -14.94
C GLY A 63 -1.33 -1.37 -14.58
N PHE A 64 -0.28 -2.18 -14.41
CA PHE A 64 -0.41 -3.57 -14.00
C PHE A 64 -0.36 -3.71 -12.48
N HIS A 65 -1.27 -4.54 -11.97
CA HIS A 65 -1.35 -4.92 -10.57
C HIS A 65 -1.16 -6.43 -10.48
N VAL A 66 -0.28 -6.87 -9.59
CA VAL A 66 0.00 -8.28 -9.35
C VAL A 66 -0.49 -8.63 -7.95
N GLU A 67 -1.15 -9.77 -7.84
CA GLU A 67 -1.51 -10.37 -6.55
C GLU A 67 -0.27 -11.00 -5.93
N PHE A 68 0.08 -10.57 -4.72
CA PHE A 68 1.18 -11.12 -3.93
C PHE A 68 0.68 -11.62 -2.59
N THR A 69 1.35 -12.64 -2.06
CA THR A 69 1.33 -12.92 -0.63
C THR A 69 2.03 -11.80 0.15
N LEU A 70 1.74 -11.69 1.45
CA LEU A 70 2.38 -10.69 2.32
C LEU A 70 3.91 -10.79 2.29
N SER A 71 4.46 -12.01 2.33
CA SER A 71 5.91 -12.25 2.30
C SER A 71 6.53 -11.87 0.95
N GLU A 72 5.86 -12.17 -0.18
CA GLU A 72 6.31 -11.76 -1.51
C GLU A 72 6.33 -10.23 -1.65
N ALA A 73 5.32 -9.55 -1.13
CA ALA A 73 5.26 -8.08 -1.17
C ALA A 73 6.42 -7.43 -0.37
N ILE A 74 6.79 -7.98 0.79
CA ILE A 74 7.95 -7.52 1.58
C ILE A 74 9.25 -7.67 0.78
N ASN A 75 9.41 -8.79 0.09
CA ASN A 75 10.57 -9.05 -0.77
C ASN A 75 10.60 -8.09 -1.96
N PHE A 76 9.46 -7.84 -2.59
CA PHE A 76 9.33 -6.89 -3.70
C PHE A 76 9.69 -5.46 -3.29
N ILE A 77 9.18 -4.98 -2.15
CA ILE A 77 9.53 -3.65 -1.63
C ILE A 77 11.04 -3.54 -1.42
N SER A 78 11.66 -4.57 -0.83
CA SER A 78 13.10 -4.58 -0.56
C SER A 78 13.94 -4.57 -1.86
N ALA A 79 13.52 -5.33 -2.88
CA ALA A 79 14.16 -5.32 -4.19
C ALA A 79 14.01 -3.97 -4.90
N LYS A 80 12.83 -3.33 -4.81
CA LYS A 80 12.56 -2.01 -5.38
C LYS A 80 13.39 -0.92 -4.70
N GLU A 81 13.55 -0.98 -3.37
CA GLU A 81 14.43 -0.06 -2.62
C GLU A 81 15.90 -0.19 -3.07
N GLN A 82 16.40 -1.42 -3.23
CA GLN A 82 17.76 -1.65 -3.73
C GLN A 82 17.96 -1.14 -5.17
N TRP A 83 16.94 -1.28 -6.02
CA TRP A 83 16.99 -0.77 -7.40
C TRP A 83 16.97 0.76 -7.45
N LEU A 84 16.17 1.41 -6.58
CA LEU A 84 16.07 2.88 -6.48
C LEU A 84 17.26 3.52 -5.76
N ALA A 85 18.03 2.75 -4.98
CA ALA A 85 19.24 3.23 -4.31
C ALA A 85 20.50 3.22 -5.22
N LYS A 86 20.38 2.75 -6.47
CA LYS A 86 21.40 2.85 -7.51
C LYS A 86 21.21 4.11 -8.34
#